data_AF-A0A0F9PGA2-F1
#
_entry.id   AF-A0A0F9PGA2-F1
#
_cell.length_a   1.000
_cell.length_b   1.000
_cell.length_c   1.000
_cell.angle_alpha   90.00
_cell.angle_beta   90.00
_cell.angle_gamma   90.00
#
_symmetry.space_group_name_H-M   'P 1'
#
loop_
_entity.id
_entity.type
_entity.pdbx_description
1 polymer ?
#
loop_
_entity_poly.entity_id
_entity_poly.type
_entity_poly.pdbx_seq_one_letter_code
_entity_poly.pdbx_strand_id
1 'polypeptide(L)'
;MANKTALFSRKQSGGMFSIEDQSITTGARWFVHSGTGTDAAGYGQNPIAPCATIDYAIGLATASQADIIFVMPGHNETITAATSLVIDKIGLSIIGLGRGANRPTLDFDHIDGSIEMDAASCRLSNIILKASEASTVVAINVDAHDCEIDHCFFTYEDTGDEFITTIDLDAFDRCHIHDNVIETEDTSGAATRGIRIDETEDSVIENNLFRGFWSDAVILGEGTLSATDCQGQRDLQRRYQQLQRH
;
A
#
# COMPACT_ATOMS: atom_id res chain seq x y z
N MET A 1 -22.80 22.23 24.22
CA MET A 1 -21.97 21.20 23.57
C MET A 1 -20.82 20.92 24.51
N ALA A 2 -20.62 19.68 24.94
CA ALA A 2 -19.49 19.35 25.81
C ALA A 2 -18.20 19.52 25.01
N ASN A 3 -17.25 20.30 25.53
CA ASN A 3 -15.92 20.46 24.93
C ASN A 3 -15.23 19.09 24.96
N LYS A 4 -15.30 18.34 23.85
CA LYS A 4 -14.48 17.14 23.67
C LYS A 4 -13.03 17.58 23.53
N THR A 5 -12.18 17.20 24.47
CA THR A 5 -10.73 17.34 24.36
C THR A 5 -10.17 16.21 23.50
N ALA A 6 -9.02 16.42 22.86
CA ALA A 6 -8.36 15.41 22.02
C ALA A 6 -8.02 14.12 22.78
N LEU A 7 -7.78 14.21 24.09
CA LEU A 7 -7.52 13.06 24.96
C LEU A 7 -8.83 12.37 25.38
N PHE A 8 -8.97 11.10 25.00
CA PHE A 8 -10.07 10.22 25.37
C PHE A 8 -9.59 9.06 26.23
N SER A 9 -10.27 8.83 27.35
CA SER A 9 -10.01 7.68 28.22
C SER A 9 -10.73 6.45 27.66
N ARG A 10 -9.96 5.48 27.14
CA ARG A 10 -10.49 4.20 26.67
C ARG A 10 -10.27 3.13 27.74
N LYS A 11 -11.38 2.51 28.15
CA LYS A 11 -11.39 1.31 29.00
C LYS A 11 -12.19 0.23 28.29
N GLN A 12 -11.51 -0.63 27.54
CA GLN A 12 -12.12 -1.82 26.97
C GLN A 12 -12.14 -2.95 28.00
N SER A 13 -13.20 -3.75 28.03
CA SER A 13 -13.28 -4.91 28.93
C SER A 13 -12.17 -5.90 28.59
N GLY A 14 -11.29 -6.21 29.54
CA GLY A 14 -10.12 -7.06 29.33
C GLY A 14 -8.91 -6.39 28.67
N GLY A 15 -9.04 -5.13 28.25
CA GLY A 15 -7.96 -4.34 27.64
C GLY A 15 -7.22 -3.45 28.64
N MET A 16 -6.09 -2.91 28.21
CA MET A 16 -5.34 -1.90 28.97
C MET A 16 -6.15 -0.60 29.07
N PHE A 17 -6.05 0.10 30.20
CA PHE A 17 -6.52 1.48 30.30
C PHE A 17 -5.56 2.38 29.52
N SER A 18 -6.05 3.06 28.48
CA SER A 18 -5.26 3.98 27.65
C SER A 18 -5.89 5.37 27.63
N ILE A 19 -5.03 6.38 27.56
CA ILE A 19 -5.42 7.74 27.18
C ILE A 19 -5.00 7.92 25.73
N GLU A 20 -5.97 8.24 24.89
CA GLU A 20 -5.85 8.14 23.44
C GLU A 20 -6.08 9.51 22.80
N ASP A 21 -5.29 9.85 21.78
CA ASP A 21 -5.57 11.02 20.96
C ASP A 21 -6.61 10.69 19.88
N GLN A 22 -7.78 11.32 19.95
CA GLN A 22 -8.86 11.17 18.97
C GLN A 22 -8.70 12.07 17.74
N SER A 23 -7.69 12.95 17.69
CA SER A 23 -7.43 13.74 16.49
C SER A 23 -6.88 12.90 15.33
N ILE A 24 -6.34 11.72 15.64
CA ILE A 24 -5.73 10.81 14.65
C ILE A 24 -6.80 9.90 14.03
N THR A 25 -7.70 9.37 14.86
CA THR A 25 -8.84 8.57 14.39
C THR A 25 -9.93 8.50 15.46
N THR A 26 -11.17 8.27 15.01
CA THR A 26 -12.31 7.88 15.85
C THR A 26 -12.51 6.36 15.95
N GLY A 27 -11.82 5.58 15.13
CA GLY A 27 -11.84 4.11 15.10
C GLY A 27 -10.86 3.46 16.07
N ALA A 28 -10.72 2.15 15.97
CA ALA A 28 -9.71 1.39 16.69
C ALA A 28 -8.32 1.60 16.08
N ARG A 29 -7.30 1.37 16.91
CA ARG A 29 -5.90 1.38 16.51
C ARG A 29 -5.33 0.01 16.80
N TRP A 30 -4.71 -0.57 15.78
CA TRP A 30 -4.06 -1.86 15.84
C TRP A 30 -2.55 -1.66 15.62
N PHE A 31 -1.73 -2.49 16.25
CA PHE A 31 -0.28 -2.46 16.16
C PHE A 31 0.21 -3.81 15.68
N VAL A 32 1.13 -3.81 14.72
CA VAL A 32 1.65 -5.02 14.07
C VAL A 32 3.16 -5.01 14.10
N HIS A 33 3.78 -6.13 14.47
CA HIS A 33 5.23 -6.32 14.39
C HIS A 33 5.61 -7.81 14.40
N SER A 34 6.28 -8.28 13.36
CA SER A 34 6.53 -9.72 13.18
C SER A 34 7.50 -10.31 14.21
N GLY A 35 8.46 -9.50 14.70
CA GLY A 35 9.45 -9.98 15.68
C GLY A 35 8.96 -10.04 17.14
N THR A 36 7.87 -9.35 17.48
CA THR A 36 7.38 -9.24 18.87
C THR A 36 5.88 -9.50 19.01
N GLY A 37 5.19 -9.70 17.90
CA GLY A 37 3.74 -9.84 17.86
C GLY A 37 3.27 -11.29 17.99
N THR A 38 1.97 -11.44 18.21
CA THR A 38 1.31 -12.75 18.23
C THR A 38 -0.10 -12.62 17.69
N ASP A 39 -0.47 -13.52 16.77
CA ASP A 39 -1.80 -13.56 16.17
C ASP A 39 -2.76 -14.37 17.06
N ALA A 40 -3.17 -13.74 18.16
CA ALA A 40 -4.09 -14.33 19.11
C ALA A 40 -5.02 -13.28 19.71
N ALA A 41 -6.14 -13.75 20.26
CA ALA A 41 -7.10 -12.89 20.94
C ALA A 41 -6.42 -12.10 22.07
N GLY A 42 -6.67 -10.79 22.11
CA GLY A 42 -6.11 -9.87 23.11
C GLY A 42 -4.83 -9.14 22.68
N TYR A 43 -4.27 -9.46 21.51
CA TYR A 43 -3.14 -8.75 20.93
C TYR A 43 -3.59 -7.63 19.97
N GLY A 44 -2.65 -6.81 19.53
CA GLY A 44 -2.84 -5.74 18.55
C GLY A 44 -3.29 -4.40 19.13
N GLN A 45 -3.89 -4.36 20.32
CA GLN A 45 -4.48 -3.11 20.85
C GLN A 45 -3.45 -2.11 21.41
N ASN A 46 -2.18 -2.51 21.48
CA ASN A 46 -1.10 -1.70 22.01
C ASN A 46 0.26 -2.17 21.46
N PRO A 47 1.29 -1.31 21.45
CA PRO A 47 2.58 -1.64 20.86
C PRO A 47 3.43 -2.63 21.67
N ILE A 48 3.10 -2.93 22.93
CA ILE A 48 3.85 -3.92 23.74
C ILE A 48 3.32 -5.35 23.57
N ALA A 49 2.13 -5.50 22.96
CA ALA A 49 1.52 -6.76 22.59
C ALA A 49 0.87 -6.64 21.20
N PRO A 50 1.66 -6.43 20.12
CA PRO A 50 1.13 -6.25 18.77
C PRO A 50 0.67 -7.59 18.16
N CYS A 51 -0.08 -7.53 17.06
CA CYS A 51 -0.29 -8.67 16.17
C CYS A 51 1.03 -9.03 15.45
N ALA A 52 1.18 -10.28 15.04
CA ALA A 52 2.36 -10.71 14.28
C ALA A 52 2.23 -10.32 12.80
N THR A 53 1.03 -10.44 12.23
CA THR A 53 0.76 -10.15 10.81
C THR A 53 -0.21 -8.99 10.61
N ILE A 54 -0.13 -8.34 9.44
CA ILE A 54 -1.06 -7.28 9.06
C ILE A 54 -2.44 -7.87 8.79
N ASP A 55 -2.53 -9.01 8.08
CA ASP A 55 -3.80 -9.66 7.75
C ASP A 55 -4.62 -10.03 9.00
N TYR A 56 -3.96 -10.55 10.04
CA TYR A 56 -4.64 -10.81 11.31
C TYR A 56 -5.21 -9.52 11.95
N ALA A 57 -4.47 -8.40 11.88
CA ALA A 57 -4.96 -7.11 12.37
C ALA A 57 -6.12 -6.57 11.52
N ILE A 58 -6.13 -6.80 10.20
CA ILE A 58 -7.28 -6.52 9.34
C ILE A 58 -8.48 -7.32 9.83
N GLY A 59 -8.31 -8.61 10.12
CA GLY A 59 -9.34 -9.48 10.72
C GLY A 59 -9.95 -8.95 12.01
N LEU A 60 -9.21 -8.19 12.81
CA LEU A 60 -9.70 -7.54 14.05
C LEU A 60 -10.38 -6.18 13.83
N ALA A 61 -10.09 -5.50 12.73
CA ALA A 61 -10.64 -4.17 12.44
C ALA A 61 -12.15 -4.19 12.17
N THR A 62 -12.78 -3.02 12.25
CA THR A 62 -14.20 -2.84 11.91
C THR A 62 -14.33 -1.94 10.68
N ALA A 63 -15.01 -2.44 9.66
CA ALA A 63 -15.25 -1.68 8.43
C ALA A 63 -15.98 -0.34 8.71
N SER A 64 -15.62 0.68 7.94
CA SER A 64 -16.22 2.03 7.95
C SER A 64 -16.13 2.78 9.29
N GLN A 65 -15.21 2.37 10.18
CA GLN A 65 -14.99 3.03 11.46
C GLN A 65 -13.73 3.93 11.48
N ALA A 66 -13.04 4.06 10.35
CA ALA A 66 -11.74 4.71 10.23
C ALA A 66 -10.66 4.06 11.11
N ASP A 67 -10.70 2.73 11.25
CA ASP A 67 -9.68 2.00 11.97
C ASP A 67 -8.29 2.22 11.33
N ILE A 68 -7.24 2.23 12.15
CA ILE A 68 -5.87 2.38 11.68
C ILE A 68 -5.02 1.20 12.16
N ILE A 69 -4.30 0.58 11.24
CA ILE A 69 -3.26 -0.40 11.52
C ILE A 69 -1.90 0.29 11.43
N PHE A 70 -1.21 0.37 12.56
CA PHE A 70 0.16 0.84 12.64
C PHE A 70 1.13 -0.34 12.54
N VAL A 71 1.90 -0.37 11.48
CA VAL A 71 2.93 -1.38 11.27
C VAL A 71 4.25 -0.83 11.85
N MET A 72 4.74 -1.47 12.91
CA MET A 72 5.84 -0.90 13.72
C MET A 72 7.19 -0.96 12.99
N PRO A 73 8.15 -0.08 13.34
CA PRO A 73 9.46 -0.04 12.68
C PRO A 73 10.19 -1.38 12.76
N GLY A 74 10.79 -1.82 11.66
CA GLY A 74 11.53 -3.09 11.59
C GLY A 74 10.67 -4.35 11.47
N HIS A 75 9.34 -4.22 11.34
CA HIS A 75 8.48 -5.33 10.94
C HIS A 75 8.88 -5.84 9.55
N ASN A 76 9.01 -7.15 9.42
CA ASN A 76 9.29 -7.86 8.17
C ASN A 76 8.30 -9.02 8.04
N GLU A 77 7.38 -8.94 7.08
CA GLU A 77 6.36 -9.95 6.81
C GLU A 77 6.49 -10.44 5.37
N THR A 78 6.38 -11.76 5.20
CA THR A 78 6.57 -12.43 3.91
C THR A 78 5.24 -12.58 3.19
N ILE A 79 5.21 -12.22 1.92
CA ILE A 79 4.03 -12.29 1.03
C ILE A 79 4.27 -13.38 -0.01
N THR A 80 3.59 -14.51 0.17
CA THR A 80 3.79 -15.71 -0.67
C THR A 80 2.66 -15.94 -1.69
N ALA A 81 1.50 -15.34 -1.46
CA ALA A 81 0.30 -15.52 -2.27
C ALA A 81 -0.62 -14.30 -2.17
N ALA A 82 -1.56 -14.16 -3.10
CA ALA A 82 -2.64 -13.15 -3.03
C ALA A 82 -3.44 -13.17 -1.72
N THR A 83 -3.54 -14.32 -1.05
CA THR A 83 -4.22 -14.43 0.25
C THR A 83 -3.31 -14.17 1.45
N SER A 84 -2.04 -13.80 1.25
CA SER A 84 -1.13 -13.46 2.35
C SER A 84 -1.53 -12.15 3.01
N LEU A 85 -2.02 -11.17 2.24
CA LEU A 85 -2.50 -9.89 2.75
C LEU A 85 -3.64 -9.37 1.88
N VAL A 86 -4.87 -9.47 2.40
CA VAL A 86 -6.07 -8.95 1.72
C VAL A 86 -6.65 -7.80 2.53
N ILE A 87 -6.75 -6.62 1.92
CA ILE A 87 -7.34 -5.43 2.53
C ILE A 87 -8.84 -5.42 2.24
N ASP A 88 -9.58 -6.26 2.98
CA ASP A 88 -10.99 -6.59 2.73
C ASP A 88 -12.00 -5.83 3.63
N LYS A 89 -11.55 -4.76 4.31
CA LYS A 89 -12.41 -3.92 5.16
C LYS A 89 -12.38 -2.45 4.77
N ILE A 90 -13.54 -1.95 4.37
CA ILE A 90 -13.75 -0.58 3.87
C ILE A 90 -13.23 0.46 4.87
N GLY A 91 -12.53 1.49 4.37
CA GLY A 91 -12.16 2.66 5.18
C GLY A 91 -11.00 2.42 6.13
N LEU A 92 -10.16 1.42 5.87
CA LEU A 92 -9.01 1.06 6.69
C LEU A 92 -7.75 1.83 6.25
N SER A 93 -6.97 2.34 7.20
CA SER A 93 -5.64 2.87 6.91
C SER A 93 -4.55 1.97 7.50
N ILE A 94 -3.63 1.51 6.66
CA ILE A 94 -2.44 0.74 7.04
C ILE A 94 -1.23 1.64 6.87
N ILE A 95 -0.60 2.00 7.99
CA ILE A 95 0.45 3.03 8.04
C ILE A 95 1.70 2.43 8.67
N GLY A 96 2.77 2.38 7.88
CA GLY A 96 4.09 2.04 8.36
C GLY A 96 4.67 3.12 9.26
N LEU A 97 5.30 2.72 10.35
CA LEU A 97 6.03 3.59 11.26
C LEU A 97 7.54 3.46 11.02
N GLY A 98 8.27 4.55 11.22
CA GLY A 98 9.73 4.58 11.04
C GLY A 98 10.14 5.34 9.79
N ARG A 99 11.45 5.30 9.48
CA ARG A 99 12.09 6.07 8.41
C ARG A 99 13.26 5.29 7.81
N GLY A 100 13.52 5.51 6.52
CA GLY A 100 14.59 4.81 5.80
C GLY A 100 14.39 3.29 5.85
N ALA A 101 15.47 2.55 6.08
CA ALA A 101 15.44 1.08 6.19
C ALA A 101 14.71 0.57 7.44
N ASN A 102 14.40 1.43 8.43
CA ASN A 102 13.63 1.02 9.61
C ASN A 102 12.11 1.06 9.37
N ARG A 103 11.65 1.46 8.18
CA ARG A 103 10.24 1.29 7.82
C ARG A 103 9.90 -0.20 7.76
N PRO A 104 8.62 -0.59 7.90
CA PRO A 104 8.22 -1.98 7.74
C PRO A 104 8.47 -2.44 6.30
N THR A 105 8.87 -3.70 6.16
CA THR A 105 9.11 -4.36 4.87
C THR A 105 8.09 -5.48 4.68
N LEU A 106 7.47 -5.49 3.51
CA LEU A 106 6.73 -6.63 2.98
C LEU A 106 7.60 -7.27 1.90
N ASP A 107 7.95 -8.52 2.15
CA ASP A 107 8.96 -9.28 1.40
C ASP A 107 8.28 -10.31 0.51
N PHE A 108 8.34 -10.11 -0.80
CA PHE A 108 7.68 -10.95 -1.80
C PHE A 108 8.68 -12.01 -2.27
N ASP A 109 8.68 -13.17 -1.61
CA ASP A 109 9.59 -14.30 -1.88
C ASP A 109 8.96 -15.40 -2.75
N HIS A 110 7.84 -15.07 -3.41
CA HIS A 110 7.14 -15.97 -4.29
C HIS A 110 6.49 -15.21 -5.47
N ILE A 111 6.43 -15.86 -6.63
CA ILE A 111 5.90 -15.26 -7.87
C ILE A 111 4.41 -14.89 -7.76
N ASP A 112 3.66 -15.67 -6.99
CA ASP A 112 2.22 -15.48 -6.74
C ASP A 112 1.92 -14.49 -5.60
N GLY A 113 2.96 -13.91 -4.99
CA GLY A 113 2.80 -12.92 -3.93
C GLY A 113 2.20 -11.62 -4.46
N SER A 114 1.07 -11.20 -3.90
CA SER A 114 0.42 -9.93 -4.19
C SER A 114 -0.31 -9.41 -2.95
N ILE A 115 -0.49 -8.10 -2.88
CA ILE A 115 -1.37 -7.45 -1.91
C ILE A 115 -2.65 -7.07 -2.63
N GLU A 116 -3.78 -7.55 -2.11
CA GLU A 116 -5.10 -7.33 -2.72
C GLU A 116 -5.83 -6.21 -1.98
N MET A 117 -6.12 -5.08 -2.64
CA MET A 117 -6.91 -3.98 -2.08
C MET A 117 -8.41 -4.13 -2.39
N ASP A 118 -9.03 -5.16 -1.82
CA ASP A 118 -10.40 -5.59 -2.14
C ASP A 118 -11.53 -4.74 -1.54
N ALA A 119 -11.20 -3.73 -0.73
CA ALA A 119 -12.19 -2.87 -0.10
C ALA A 119 -11.92 -1.38 -0.34
N ALA A 120 -13.01 -0.65 -0.60
CA ALA A 120 -12.95 0.76 -0.96
C ALA A 120 -12.47 1.66 0.18
N SER A 121 -11.98 2.86 -0.18
CA SER A 121 -11.53 3.89 0.78
C SER A 121 -10.40 3.42 1.70
N CYS A 122 -9.57 2.50 1.21
CA CYS A 122 -8.43 1.98 1.97
C CYS A 122 -7.15 2.73 1.62
N ARG A 123 -6.21 2.77 2.57
CA ARG A 123 -4.92 3.42 2.40
C ARG A 123 -3.77 2.51 2.80
N LEU A 124 -2.75 2.42 1.97
CA LEU A 124 -1.45 1.82 2.31
C LEU A 124 -0.35 2.87 2.24
N SER A 125 0.30 3.13 3.37
CA SER A 125 1.26 4.24 3.49
C SER A 125 2.57 3.85 4.17
N ASN A 126 3.68 4.40 3.66
CA ASN A 126 5.01 4.36 4.30
C ASN A 126 5.57 2.93 4.56
N ILE A 127 5.35 2.02 3.61
CA ILE A 127 5.84 0.64 3.64
C ILE A 127 6.95 0.45 2.58
N ILE A 128 7.93 -0.41 2.85
CA ILE A 128 8.85 -0.95 1.84
C ILE A 128 8.22 -2.22 1.27
N LEU A 129 8.05 -2.29 -0.04
CA LEU A 129 7.60 -3.47 -0.76
C LEU A 129 8.79 -3.98 -1.57
N LYS A 130 9.27 -5.17 -1.23
CA LYS A 130 10.53 -5.68 -1.77
C LYS A 130 10.30 -6.99 -2.51
N ALA A 131 10.60 -7.02 -3.79
CA ALA A 131 10.71 -8.26 -4.55
C ALA A 131 11.99 -8.99 -4.11
N SER A 132 11.85 -10.23 -3.66
CA SER A 132 12.96 -11.15 -3.35
C SER A 132 12.81 -12.47 -4.11
N GLU A 133 11.94 -12.47 -5.12
CA GLU A 133 11.72 -13.54 -6.08
C GLU A 133 11.66 -12.93 -7.48
N ALA A 134 12.13 -13.70 -8.46
CA ALA A 134 12.12 -13.27 -9.83
C ALA A 134 10.68 -13.20 -10.36
N SER A 135 10.37 -12.08 -11.04
CA SER A 135 9.16 -11.96 -11.86
C SER A 135 7.84 -12.06 -11.07
N THR A 136 7.79 -11.61 -9.81
CA THR A 136 6.52 -11.43 -9.08
C THR A 136 5.55 -10.64 -9.94
N VAL A 137 4.37 -11.19 -10.20
CA VAL A 137 3.53 -10.71 -11.31
C VAL A 137 2.99 -9.31 -11.05
N VAL A 138 2.40 -9.10 -9.87
CA VAL A 138 1.85 -7.82 -9.42
C VAL A 138 2.16 -7.61 -7.94
N ALA A 139 2.73 -6.46 -7.55
CA ALA A 139 2.98 -6.19 -6.13
C ALA A 139 1.69 -5.82 -5.37
N ILE A 140 0.94 -4.86 -5.92
CA ILE A 140 -0.36 -4.44 -5.39
C ILE A 140 -1.40 -4.48 -6.52
N ASN A 141 -2.44 -5.24 -6.29
CA ASN A 141 -3.63 -5.25 -7.12
C ASN A 141 -4.70 -4.37 -6.46
N VAL A 142 -5.12 -3.30 -7.15
CA VAL A 142 -6.10 -2.36 -6.63
C VAL A 142 -7.49 -2.77 -7.10
N ASP A 143 -8.18 -3.54 -6.25
CA ASP A 143 -9.48 -4.16 -6.56
C ASP A 143 -10.69 -3.43 -5.95
N ALA A 144 -10.53 -2.13 -5.66
CA ALA A 144 -11.60 -1.30 -5.11
C ALA A 144 -11.41 0.20 -5.37
N HIS A 145 -12.52 0.93 -5.34
CA HIS A 145 -12.54 2.38 -5.52
C HIS A 145 -11.96 3.18 -4.35
N ASP A 146 -11.58 4.43 -4.63
CA ASP A 146 -11.21 5.43 -3.63
C ASP A 146 -10.00 4.99 -2.77
N CYS A 147 -9.12 4.15 -3.31
CA CYS A 147 -7.92 3.65 -2.62
C CYS A 147 -6.73 4.60 -2.75
N GLU A 148 -5.92 4.71 -1.70
CA GLU A 148 -4.72 5.55 -1.64
C GLU A 148 -3.47 4.69 -1.40
N ILE A 149 -2.43 4.87 -2.23
CA ILE A 149 -1.11 4.26 -2.03
C ILE A 149 -0.08 5.38 -2.01
N ASP A 150 0.59 5.57 -0.86
CA ASP A 150 1.44 6.74 -0.67
C ASP A 150 2.70 6.53 0.17
N HIS A 151 3.75 7.30 -0.12
CA HIS A 151 5.03 7.26 0.60
C HIS A 151 5.67 5.86 0.67
N CYS A 152 5.25 4.92 -0.17
CA CYS A 152 5.80 3.58 -0.25
C CYS A 152 7.09 3.57 -1.07
N PHE A 153 7.93 2.55 -0.82
CA PHE A 153 9.13 2.30 -1.62
C PHE A 153 9.07 0.88 -2.16
N PHE A 154 8.92 0.76 -3.46
CA PHE A 154 8.99 -0.50 -4.17
C PHE A 154 10.43 -0.68 -4.64
N THR A 155 11.02 -1.81 -4.29
CA THR A 155 12.43 -2.11 -4.52
C THR A 155 12.62 -3.63 -4.68
N TYR A 156 13.86 -4.05 -4.82
CA TYR A 156 14.25 -5.43 -5.05
C TYR A 156 15.43 -5.81 -4.15
N GLU A 157 15.60 -7.11 -3.88
CA GLU A 157 16.71 -7.62 -3.08
C GLU A 157 17.97 -7.81 -3.93
N ASP A 158 17.89 -8.60 -5.00
CA ASP A 158 19.02 -8.94 -5.86
C ASP A 158 18.71 -8.78 -7.36
N THR A 159 19.74 -8.89 -8.20
CA THR A 159 19.59 -8.86 -9.67
C THR A 159 18.67 -9.98 -10.16
N GLY A 160 17.63 -9.61 -10.91
CA GLY A 160 16.60 -10.51 -11.41
C GLY A 160 15.32 -10.53 -10.56
N ASP A 161 15.36 -10.02 -9.34
CA ASP A 161 14.18 -9.91 -8.47
C ASP A 161 13.42 -8.64 -8.84
N GLU A 162 12.21 -8.77 -9.39
CA GLU A 162 11.46 -7.62 -9.85
C GLU A 162 9.97 -7.91 -9.87
N PHE A 163 9.20 -6.85 -9.66
CA PHE A 163 7.78 -6.83 -10.02
C PHE A 163 7.62 -6.62 -11.52
N ILE A 164 6.91 -7.53 -12.21
CA ILE A 164 6.55 -7.33 -13.63
C ILE A 164 5.68 -6.07 -13.78
N THR A 165 4.65 -5.98 -12.94
CA THR A 165 3.80 -4.80 -12.75
C THR A 165 3.87 -4.41 -11.27
N THR A 166 4.28 -3.18 -10.96
CA THR A 166 4.36 -2.78 -9.54
C THR A 166 2.97 -2.53 -8.95
N ILE A 167 2.15 -1.70 -9.59
CA ILE A 167 0.78 -1.42 -9.17
C ILE A 167 -0.14 -1.66 -10.35
N ASP A 168 -1.16 -2.48 -10.16
CA ASP A 168 -2.23 -2.70 -11.11
C ASP A 168 -3.50 -1.99 -10.65
N LEU A 169 -4.03 -1.12 -11.48
CA LEU A 169 -5.27 -0.37 -11.24
C LEU A 169 -6.23 -0.70 -12.39
N ASP A 170 -7.05 -1.73 -12.18
CA ASP A 170 -7.88 -2.37 -13.22
C ASP A 170 -9.37 -2.22 -12.90
N ALA A 171 -10.06 -1.33 -13.61
CA ALA A 171 -11.49 -1.06 -13.48
C ALA A 171 -11.97 -0.30 -12.22
N PHE A 172 -11.06 0.34 -11.46
CA PHE A 172 -11.41 1.03 -10.21
C PHE A 172 -11.06 2.53 -10.17
N ASP A 173 -12.10 3.31 -9.87
CA ASP A 173 -12.04 4.78 -9.93
C ASP A 173 -11.57 5.49 -8.66
N ARG A 174 -11.19 6.77 -8.85
CA ARG A 174 -10.86 7.76 -7.81
C ARG A 174 -9.74 7.32 -6.87
N CYS A 175 -8.87 6.45 -7.36
CA CYS A 175 -7.69 6.01 -6.63
C CYS A 175 -6.59 7.07 -6.72
N HIS A 176 -5.74 7.14 -5.70
CA HIS A 176 -4.66 8.11 -5.61
C HIS A 176 -3.34 7.41 -5.33
N ILE A 177 -2.46 7.40 -6.32
CA ILE A 177 -1.12 6.82 -6.22
C ILE A 177 -0.11 7.96 -6.22
N HIS A 178 0.49 8.26 -5.07
CA HIS A 178 1.34 9.44 -4.96
C HIS A 178 2.49 9.36 -3.96
N ASP A 179 3.51 10.19 -4.16
CA ASP A 179 4.68 10.28 -3.26
C ASP A 179 5.43 8.95 -3.07
N ASN A 180 5.28 8.00 -3.99
CA ASN A 180 5.96 6.72 -3.95
C ASN A 180 7.30 6.77 -4.68
N VAL A 181 8.22 5.88 -4.29
CA VAL A 181 9.41 5.56 -5.08
C VAL A 181 9.23 4.16 -5.65
N ILE A 182 9.27 4.02 -6.96
CA ILE A 182 9.19 2.73 -7.67
C ILE A 182 10.54 2.51 -8.35
N GLU A 183 11.29 1.55 -7.83
CA GLU A 183 12.63 1.21 -8.28
C GLU A 183 12.66 -0.22 -8.81
N THR A 184 13.11 -0.36 -10.04
CA THR A 184 13.40 -1.65 -10.69
C THR A 184 14.88 -1.73 -11.00
N GLU A 185 15.36 -2.88 -11.47
CA GLU A 185 16.78 -3.05 -11.72
C GLU A 185 17.25 -2.19 -12.92
N ASP A 186 18.53 -1.80 -12.91
CA ASP A 186 19.17 -1.05 -14.01
C ASP A 186 19.81 -1.99 -15.06
N THR A 187 19.27 -3.20 -15.22
CA THR A 187 19.70 -4.22 -16.20
C THR A 187 18.51 -4.72 -17.03
N SER A 188 18.72 -5.68 -17.94
CA SER A 188 17.64 -6.25 -18.77
C SER A 188 16.73 -7.14 -17.94
N GLY A 189 15.89 -6.51 -17.13
CA GLY A 189 14.97 -7.13 -16.20
C GLY A 189 13.64 -7.55 -16.81
N ALA A 190 12.85 -8.28 -16.02
CA ALA A 190 11.47 -8.67 -16.31
C ALA A 190 10.45 -7.54 -16.06
N ALA A 191 10.85 -6.48 -15.34
CA ALA A 191 10.02 -5.31 -15.11
C ALA A 191 9.44 -4.78 -16.43
N THR A 192 8.12 -4.77 -16.52
CA THR A 192 7.41 -4.31 -17.71
C THR A 192 6.88 -2.90 -17.52
N ARG A 193 6.32 -2.61 -16.35
CA ARG A 193 5.66 -1.34 -16.07
C ARG A 193 5.65 -1.05 -14.56
N GLY A 194 5.70 0.23 -14.21
CA GLY A 194 5.50 0.65 -12.82
C GLY A 194 4.01 0.65 -12.47
N ILE A 195 3.19 1.36 -13.23
CA ILE A 195 1.74 1.45 -12.97
C ILE A 195 0.98 1.07 -14.25
N ARG A 196 0.10 0.07 -14.14
CA ARG A 196 -0.92 -0.25 -15.15
C ARG A 196 -2.21 0.46 -14.78
N ILE A 197 -2.88 1.02 -15.78
CA ILE A 197 -4.19 1.65 -15.66
C ILE A 197 -5.07 1.02 -16.71
N ASP A 198 -6.12 0.32 -16.29
CA ASP A 198 -7.12 -0.25 -17.18
C ASP A 198 -8.52 0.17 -16.71
N GLU A 199 -9.39 0.54 -17.65
CA GLU A 199 -10.79 0.92 -17.43
C GLU A 199 -11.08 1.79 -16.17
N THR A 200 -10.20 2.76 -15.88
CA THR A 200 -10.23 3.55 -14.64
C THR A 200 -10.57 5.03 -14.89
N GLU A 201 -11.47 5.59 -14.09
CA GLU A 201 -11.85 7.01 -14.11
C GLU A 201 -11.45 7.79 -12.85
N ASP A 202 -11.18 9.09 -13.02
CA ASP A 202 -10.89 10.06 -11.95
C ASP A 202 -9.72 9.72 -11.00
N SER A 203 -8.94 8.68 -11.31
CA SER A 203 -7.75 8.34 -10.54
C SER A 203 -6.59 9.28 -10.84
N VAL A 204 -5.83 9.59 -9.79
CA VAL A 204 -4.71 10.53 -9.81
C VAL A 204 -3.40 9.80 -9.55
N ILE A 205 -2.44 10.01 -10.44
CA ILE A 205 -1.07 9.51 -10.31
C ILE A 205 -0.15 10.73 -10.36
N GLU A 206 0.46 11.07 -9.24
CA GLU A 206 1.28 12.28 -9.12
C GLU A 206 2.44 12.10 -8.15
N ASN A 207 3.49 12.92 -8.27
CA ASN A 207 4.61 12.97 -7.31
C ASN A 207 5.34 11.63 -7.06
N ASN A 208 5.17 10.64 -7.93
CA ASN A 208 5.91 9.39 -7.86
C ASN A 208 7.27 9.53 -8.56
N LEU A 209 8.29 8.87 -8.01
CA LEU A 209 9.62 8.77 -8.58
C LEU A 209 9.83 7.36 -9.13
N PHE A 210 10.10 7.27 -10.43
CA PHE A 210 10.42 6.02 -11.10
C PHE A 210 11.92 5.93 -11.40
N ARG A 211 12.55 4.81 -11.07
CA ARG A 211 13.96 4.50 -11.34
C ARG A 211 14.10 3.06 -11.84
N GLY A 212 15.10 2.79 -12.66
CA GLY A 212 15.29 1.47 -13.28
C GLY A 212 15.02 1.45 -14.77
N PHE A 213 15.06 0.26 -15.33
CA PHE A 213 14.64 -0.02 -16.70
C PHE A 213 13.29 -0.76 -16.73
N TRP A 214 12.51 -0.44 -17.76
CA TRP A 214 11.23 -1.09 -18.05
C TRP A 214 11.20 -1.52 -19.50
N SER A 215 10.63 -2.69 -19.75
CA SER A 215 10.46 -3.20 -21.12
C SER A 215 9.30 -2.56 -21.88
N ASP A 216 8.42 -1.81 -21.19
CA ASP A 216 7.35 -1.01 -21.77
C ASP A 216 7.25 0.38 -21.08
N ALA A 217 6.21 1.15 -21.37
CA ALA A 217 5.91 2.41 -20.70
C ALA A 217 5.77 2.21 -19.18
N VAL A 218 6.53 3.00 -18.42
CA VAL A 218 6.51 2.95 -16.95
C VAL A 218 5.14 3.26 -16.34
N ILE A 219 4.33 4.09 -17.01
CA ILE A 219 2.90 4.26 -16.74
C ILE A 219 2.17 3.88 -18.02
N LEU A 220 1.46 2.76 -17.98
CA LEU A 220 0.78 2.18 -19.13
C LEU A 220 -0.74 2.28 -18.97
N GLY A 221 -1.39 2.89 -19.96
CA GLY A 221 -2.84 2.77 -20.14
C GLY A 221 -3.15 1.57 -21.02
N GLU A 222 -3.88 0.59 -20.50
CA GLU A 222 -4.36 -0.56 -21.24
C GLU A 222 -5.85 -0.37 -21.60
N GLY A 223 -6.37 -1.17 -22.54
CA GLY A 223 -7.79 -1.12 -22.94
C GLY A 223 -8.12 -0.27 -24.18
N THR A 224 -9.29 -0.56 -24.76
CA THR A 224 -9.81 0.08 -26.00
C THR A 224 -10.34 1.50 -25.77
N LEU A 225 -10.52 1.88 -24.49
CA LEU A 225 -10.97 3.18 -23.99
C LEU A 225 -10.05 3.58 -22.83
N SER A 226 -8.77 3.88 -23.10
CA SER A 226 -7.83 4.27 -22.06
C SER A 226 -8.30 5.54 -21.32
N ALA A 227 -8.39 5.47 -19.99
CA ALA A 227 -8.68 6.52 -19.00
C ALA A 227 -8.86 7.95 -19.58
N THR A 228 -10.10 8.43 -19.65
CA THR A 228 -10.40 9.72 -20.31
C THR A 228 -9.87 10.93 -19.51
N ASP A 229 -9.56 10.78 -18.21
CA ASP A 229 -9.22 11.90 -17.33
C ASP A 229 -8.10 11.66 -16.27
N CYS A 230 -7.23 10.66 -16.43
CA CYS A 230 -6.08 10.49 -15.53
C CYS A 230 -5.01 11.59 -15.73
N GLN A 231 -4.63 12.32 -14.68
CA GLN A 231 -3.69 13.45 -14.76
C GLN A 231 -2.28 13.06 -15.22
N GLY A 232 -1.75 11.92 -14.75
CA GLY A 232 -0.39 11.47 -15.10
C GLY A 232 -0.18 11.24 -16.59
N GLN A 233 -1.17 10.64 -17.28
CA GLN A 233 -1.11 10.43 -18.73
C GLN A 233 -1.21 11.73 -19.51
N ARG A 234 -2.03 12.70 -19.06
CA ARG A 234 -2.13 14.02 -19.72
C ARG A 234 -0.80 14.78 -19.68
N ASP A 235 -0.09 14.72 -18.56
CA ASP A 235 1.18 15.43 -18.41
C ASP A 235 2.30 14.79 -19.24
N LEU A 236 2.34 13.46 -19.34
CA LEU A 236 3.24 12.74 -20.23
C LEU A 236 2.94 13.01 -21.71
N GLN A 237 1.67 12.92 -22.13
CA GLN A 237 1.26 13.21 -23.50
C GLN A 237 1.51 14.68 -23.88
N ARG A 238 1.27 15.64 -22.98
CA ARG A 238 1.57 17.06 -23.22
C ARG A 238 3.07 17.30 -23.37
N ARG A 239 3.90 16.70 -22.51
CA ARG A 239 5.37 16.81 -22.61
C ARG A 239 5.89 16.16 -23.90
N TYR A 240 5.36 15.00 -24.28
CA TYR A 240 5.71 14.34 -25.54
C TYR A 240 5.31 15.18 -26.77
N GLN A 241 4.10 15.72 -26.80
CA GLN A 241 3.64 16.60 -27.88
C GLN A 241 4.42 17.92 -27.96
N GLN A 242 4.95 18.41 -26.85
CA GLN A 242 5.84 19.58 -26.84
C GLN A 242 7.24 19.24 -27.38
N LEU A 243 7.76 18.04 -27.09
CA LEU A 243 9.04 17.57 -27.60
C LEU A 243 9.02 17.25 -29.11
N GLN A 244 7.88 16.82 -29.67
CA GLN A 244 7.72 16.57 -31.11
C GLN A 244 7.51 17.82 -31.97
N ARG A 245 7.39 19.01 -31.36
CA ARG A 245 7.22 20.30 -32.07
C ARG A 245 8.54 21.03 -32.31
N HIS A 246 9.68 20.36 -32.09
CA HIS A 246 11.03 20.81 -32.41
C HIS A 246 11.73 19.78 -33.29
#